data_AF-A0A8J9T8K4-F1
#
_entry.id   AF-A0A8J9T8K4-F1
#
_cell.length_a   1.000
_cell.length_b   1.000
_cell.length_c   1.000
_cell.angle_alpha   90.00
_cell.angle_beta   90.00
_cell.angle_gamma   90.00
#
_symmetry.space_group_name_H-M   'P 1'
#
loop_
_entity.id
_entity.type
_entity.pdbx_description
1 polymer ?
#
loop_
_entity_poly.entity_id
_entity_poly.type
_entity_poly.pdbx_seq_one_letter_code
_entity_poly.pdbx_strand_id
1 'polypeptide(L)'
;LEKALGANGTGLIAIRNVPGFVEAKQAFLPRAHDLVQLPSSQLLALEDPVSLYNAGWSHGKERMGDTPDFAKGSYYYNPVTDCPGSAADRQAYPVSYPCNVWPAEASLPHFQTQANTMGAILKDTVVALARHIDQLAAQKVPDYPQDFLYTHMQATEKVKARLLYYFPLT
;
A
#
# COMPACT_ATOMS: atom_id res chain seq x y z
N LEU A 1 -12.43 -18.45 8.03
CA LEU A 1 -12.72 -17.02 8.27
C LEU A 1 -13.16 -16.74 9.69
N GLU A 2 -14.14 -17.46 10.25
CA GLU A 2 -14.58 -17.24 11.64
C GLU A 2 -13.46 -17.32 12.69
N LYS A 3 -12.54 -18.28 12.57
CA LYS A 3 -11.37 -18.38 13.47
C LYS A 3 -10.43 -17.18 13.42
N ALA A 4 -10.49 -16.38 12.34
CA ALA A 4 -9.67 -15.18 12.18
C ALA A 4 -10.47 -13.90 12.52
N LEU A 5 -11.73 -13.80 12.09
CA LEU A 5 -12.53 -12.57 12.13
C LEU A 5 -13.66 -12.60 13.17
N GLY A 6 -13.88 -13.71 13.87
CA GLY A 6 -14.86 -13.79 14.95
C GLY A 6 -14.43 -13.00 16.19
N ALA A 7 -15.31 -12.93 17.20
CA ALA A 7 -15.06 -12.15 18.43
C ALA A 7 -13.77 -12.55 19.17
N ASN A 8 -13.40 -13.84 19.12
CA ASN A 8 -12.14 -14.37 19.67
C ASN A 8 -11.16 -14.76 18.56
N GLY A 9 -11.28 -14.15 17.39
CA GLY A 9 -10.47 -14.47 16.23
C GLY A 9 -9.01 -14.03 16.40
N THR A 10 -8.11 -14.67 15.67
CA THR A 10 -6.68 -14.31 15.68
C THR A 10 -6.38 -12.95 15.05
N GLY A 11 -7.33 -12.36 14.32
CA GLY A 11 -7.12 -11.17 13.52
C GLY A 11 -6.25 -11.40 12.27
N LEU A 12 -5.89 -12.64 11.95
CA LEU A 12 -4.92 -12.97 10.89
C LEU A 12 -5.48 -13.98 9.88
N ILE A 13 -5.31 -13.67 8.60
CA ILE A 13 -5.64 -14.56 7.48
C ILE A 13 -4.36 -14.76 6.66
N ALA A 14 -3.97 -16.03 6.47
CA ALA A 14 -2.90 -16.40 5.56
C ALA A 14 -3.51 -16.97 4.27
N ILE A 15 -3.14 -16.41 3.13
CA ILE A 15 -3.58 -16.85 1.79
C ILE A 15 -2.37 -17.43 1.08
N ARG A 16 -2.54 -18.61 0.47
CA ARG A 16 -1.50 -19.31 -0.29
C ARG A 16 -1.94 -19.51 -1.73
N ASN A 17 -0.98 -19.85 -2.59
CA ASN A 17 -1.20 -20.08 -4.02
C ASN A 17 -1.81 -18.86 -4.74
N VAL A 18 -1.36 -17.66 -4.35
CA VAL A 18 -1.73 -16.41 -5.04
C VAL A 18 -0.98 -16.36 -6.38
N PRO A 19 -1.69 -16.36 -7.53
CA PRO A 19 -1.04 -16.39 -8.84
C PRO A 19 -0.10 -15.19 -9.05
N GLY A 20 1.10 -15.43 -9.57
CA GLY A 20 2.09 -14.39 -9.91
C GLY A 20 2.74 -13.67 -8.71
N PHE A 21 2.30 -13.95 -7.47
CA PHE A 21 2.79 -13.23 -6.29
C PHE A 21 4.27 -13.49 -6.01
N VAL A 22 4.75 -14.72 -6.21
CA VAL A 22 6.13 -15.08 -5.91
C VAL A 22 7.08 -14.33 -6.83
N GLU A 23 6.77 -14.30 -8.13
CA GLU A 23 7.55 -13.62 -9.16
C GLU A 23 7.54 -12.11 -8.94
N ALA A 24 6.37 -11.51 -8.72
CA ALA A 24 6.26 -10.08 -8.43
C ALA A 24 6.99 -9.68 -7.14
N LYS A 25 6.95 -10.53 -6.11
CA LYS A 25 7.67 -10.32 -4.85
C LYS A 25 9.17 -10.32 -5.06
N GLN A 26 9.69 -11.30 -5.79
CA GLN A 26 11.12 -11.40 -6.09
C GLN A 26 11.61 -10.23 -6.94
N ALA A 27 10.77 -9.74 -7.87
CA ALA A 27 11.11 -8.59 -8.70
C ALA A 27 11.07 -7.25 -7.94
N PHE A 28 10.07 -7.02 -7.10
CA PHE A 28 9.81 -5.70 -6.52
C PHE A 28 10.44 -5.46 -5.14
N LEU A 29 10.40 -6.42 -4.22
CA LEU A 29 10.87 -6.17 -2.84
C LEU A 29 12.35 -5.78 -2.76
N PRO A 30 13.29 -6.38 -3.54
CA PRO A 30 14.68 -5.95 -3.52
C PRO A 30 14.87 -4.48 -3.94
N ARG A 31 13.95 -3.92 -4.74
CA ARG A 31 14.00 -2.53 -5.20
C ARG A 31 13.90 -1.52 -4.06
N ALA A 32 13.45 -1.95 -2.87
CA ALA A 32 13.53 -1.12 -1.67
C ALA A 32 14.96 -0.71 -1.37
N HIS A 33 15.92 -1.64 -1.50
CA HIS A 33 17.34 -1.34 -1.30
C HIS A 33 17.86 -0.37 -2.37
N ASP A 34 17.54 -0.62 -3.63
CA ASP A 34 17.96 0.25 -4.73
C ASP A 34 17.43 1.69 -4.56
N LEU A 35 16.18 1.82 -4.10
CA LEU A 35 15.56 3.12 -3.83
C LEU A 35 16.31 3.88 -2.73
N VAL A 36 16.63 3.24 -1.60
CA VAL A 36 17.32 3.94 -0.50
C VAL A 36 18.77 4.31 -0.81
N GLN A 37 19.37 3.70 -1.85
CA GLN A 37 20.70 4.01 -2.35
C GLN A 37 20.72 5.15 -3.37
N LEU A 38 19.55 5.67 -3.78
CA LEU A 38 19.50 6.84 -4.64
C LEU A 38 20.21 8.04 -4.00
N PRO A 39 20.83 8.93 -4.80
CA PRO A 39 21.44 10.15 -4.28
C PRO A 39 20.44 10.95 -3.45
N SER A 40 20.89 11.58 -2.35
CA SER A 40 20.01 12.30 -1.43
C SER A 40 19.15 13.36 -2.12
N SER A 41 19.67 14.03 -3.17
CA SER A 41 18.90 14.98 -3.97
C SER A 41 17.71 14.34 -4.69
N GLN A 42 17.86 13.10 -5.16
CA GLN A 42 16.77 12.35 -5.79
C GLN A 42 15.77 11.87 -4.75
N LEU A 43 16.21 11.35 -3.60
CA LEU A 43 15.32 10.98 -2.49
C LEU A 43 14.48 12.16 -1.99
N LEU A 44 15.09 13.34 -1.85
CA LEU A 44 14.38 14.56 -1.46
C LEU A 44 13.34 14.99 -2.50
N ALA A 45 13.63 14.80 -3.79
CA ALA A 45 12.66 15.07 -4.86
C ALA A 45 11.46 14.10 -4.85
N LEU A 46 11.57 12.99 -4.12
CA LEU A 46 10.47 12.03 -3.93
C LEU A 46 9.66 12.31 -2.67
N GLU A 47 10.01 13.29 -1.84
CA GLU A 47 9.21 13.63 -0.67
C GLU A 47 7.95 14.42 -1.08
N ASP A 48 6.82 14.16 -0.42
CA ASP A 48 5.61 14.97 -0.53
C ASP A 48 5.19 15.54 0.84
N PRO A 49 5.75 16.71 1.23
CA PRO A 49 5.38 17.35 2.50
C PRO A 49 3.93 17.79 2.57
N VAL A 50 3.27 18.07 1.43
CA VAL A 50 1.89 18.57 1.39
C VAL A 50 0.91 17.52 1.89
N SER A 51 1.15 16.25 1.54
CA SER A 51 0.37 15.13 2.08
C SER A 51 0.84 14.63 3.43
N LEU A 52 1.78 15.32 4.09
CA LEU A 52 2.47 14.83 5.30
C LEU A 52 3.21 13.49 5.03
N TYR A 53 3.91 13.41 3.90
CA TYR A 53 4.70 12.25 3.47
C TYR A 53 3.86 10.97 3.31
N ASN A 54 2.61 11.12 2.88
CA ASN A 54 1.69 10.01 2.60
C ASN A 54 1.76 9.53 1.15
N ALA A 55 2.63 10.13 0.34
CA ALA A 55 3.11 9.63 -0.94
C ALA A 55 4.62 9.87 -1.06
N GLY A 56 5.28 9.03 -1.86
CA GLY A 56 6.71 9.12 -2.12
C GLY A 56 7.57 8.70 -0.92
N TRP A 57 8.77 9.27 -0.83
CA TRP A 57 9.79 8.91 0.15
C TRP A 57 9.54 9.55 1.53
N SER A 58 9.84 8.78 2.58
CA SER A 58 9.79 9.22 3.98
C SER A 58 10.82 8.47 4.82
N HIS A 59 11.72 9.20 5.46
CA HIS A 59 12.71 8.66 6.39
C HIS A 59 12.99 9.67 7.51
N GLY A 60 12.93 9.22 8.78
CA GLY A 60 13.12 10.10 9.94
C GLY A 60 12.01 11.15 10.14
N LYS A 61 10.90 11.06 9.39
CA LYS A 61 9.75 11.98 9.50
C LYS A 61 8.68 11.46 10.48
N GLU A 62 8.60 10.14 10.65
CA GLU A 62 7.72 9.51 11.63
C GLU A 62 8.36 9.57 13.03
N ARG A 63 7.56 9.98 14.01
CA ARG A 63 7.97 9.99 15.42
C ARG A 63 7.38 8.77 16.14
N MET A 64 8.20 7.97 16.80
CA MET A 64 7.75 7.08 17.86
C MET A 64 8.03 7.80 19.20
N GLY A 65 7.00 8.43 19.77
CA GLY A 65 7.19 9.32 20.92
C GLY A 65 7.95 10.59 20.52
N ASP A 66 9.03 10.92 21.23
CA ASP A 66 9.87 12.10 20.96
C ASP A 66 11.08 11.79 20.05
N THR A 67 11.32 10.53 19.70
CA THR A 67 12.49 10.13 18.90
C THR A 67 12.09 9.89 17.43
N PRO A 68 12.74 10.56 16.47
CA PRO A 68 12.57 10.24 15.06
C PRO A 68 13.03 8.81 14.75
N ASP A 69 12.22 8.07 14.00
CA ASP A 69 12.56 6.71 13.57
C ASP A 69 13.45 6.75 12.33
N PHE A 70 14.76 6.59 12.55
CA PHE A 70 15.75 6.46 11.47
C PHE A 70 16.06 5.01 11.11
N ALA A 71 15.51 4.03 11.83
CA ALA A 71 15.79 2.61 11.62
C ALA A 71 15.09 2.05 10.37
N LYS A 72 14.16 2.80 9.78
CA LYS A 72 13.43 2.40 8.57
C LYS A 72 13.24 3.55 7.57
N GLY A 73 13.36 3.22 6.30
CA GLY A 73 12.90 4.02 5.18
C GLY A 73 11.51 3.55 4.73
N SER A 74 10.66 4.48 4.33
CA SER A 74 9.31 4.20 3.83
C SER A 74 9.08 4.86 2.48
N TYR A 75 8.50 4.12 1.56
CA TYR A 75 8.04 4.66 0.29
C TYR A 75 6.55 4.36 0.11
N TYR A 76 5.74 5.41 0.06
CA TYR A 76 4.28 5.35 -0.02
C TYR A 76 3.79 5.57 -1.44
N TYR A 77 2.84 4.76 -1.88
CA TYR A 77 2.24 4.91 -3.20
C TYR A 77 0.89 4.21 -3.27
N ASN A 78 0.10 4.56 -4.28
CA ASN A 78 -1.11 3.87 -4.66
C ASN A 78 -0.84 3.01 -5.90
N PRO A 79 -0.86 1.67 -5.79
CA PRO A 79 -0.56 0.78 -6.92
C PRO A 79 -1.64 0.73 -8.00
N VAL A 80 -2.80 1.33 -7.76
CA VAL A 80 -3.99 1.22 -8.62
C VAL A 80 -4.21 2.50 -9.41
N THR A 81 -4.14 3.64 -8.73
CA THR A 81 -4.46 4.95 -9.31
C THR A 81 -3.42 5.96 -8.90
N ASP A 82 -2.72 6.55 -9.87
CA ASP A 82 -1.63 7.50 -9.61
C ASP A 82 -2.11 8.80 -8.95
N CYS A 83 -3.31 9.27 -9.28
CA CYS A 83 -3.91 10.47 -8.70
C CYS A 83 -5.38 10.19 -8.35
N PRO A 84 -5.67 9.56 -7.19
CA PRO A 84 -7.03 9.24 -6.79
C PRO A 84 -7.86 10.51 -6.53
N GLY A 85 -9.18 10.41 -6.64
CA GLY A 85 -10.12 11.51 -6.42
C GLY A 85 -10.10 12.59 -7.51
N SER A 86 -10.90 13.64 -7.31
CA SER A 86 -10.91 14.83 -8.17
C SER A 86 -9.82 15.84 -7.77
N ALA A 87 -9.56 16.84 -8.61
CA ALA A 87 -8.66 17.94 -8.25
C ALA A 87 -9.14 18.70 -7.00
N ALA A 88 -10.45 18.85 -6.83
CA ALA A 88 -11.05 19.47 -5.65
C ALA A 88 -10.81 18.62 -4.39
N ASP A 89 -10.94 17.30 -4.48
CA ASP A 89 -10.67 16.38 -3.35
C ASP A 89 -9.22 16.45 -2.90
N ARG A 90 -8.28 16.53 -3.85
CA ARG A 90 -6.84 16.67 -3.55
C ARG A 90 -6.51 17.98 -2.87
N GLN A 91 -7.17 19.07 -3.27
CA GLN A 91 -6.99 20.36 -2.63
C GLN A 91 -7.61 20.38 -1.23
N ALA A 92 -8.79 19.80 -1.05
CA ALA A 92 -9.49 19.79 0.23
C ALA A 92 -8.88 18.79 1.23
N TYR A 93 -8.38 17.65 0.75
CA TYR A 93 -7.91 16.54 1.56
C TYR A 93 -6.57 15.95 1.04
N PRO A 94 -5.48 16.74 1.03
CA PRO A 94 -4.21 16.34 0.43
C PRO A 94 -3.58 15.08 1.05
N VAL A 95 -3.84 14.82 2.34
CA VAL A 95 -3.38 13.62 3.04
C VAL A 95 -4.14 12.36 2.59
N SER A 96 -5.39 12.53 2.17
CA SER A 96 -6.28 11.43 1.76
C SER A 96 -6.19 11.11 0.28
N TYR A 97 -5.83 12.08 -0.56
CA TYR A 97 -5.73 11.93 -2.01
C TYR A 97 -4.39 12.43 -2.56
N PRO A 98 -3.24 12.01 -2.01
CA PRO A 98 -1.97 12.38 -2.63
C PRO A 98 -1.84 11.70 -3.99
N CYS A 99 -1.22 12.39 -4.94
CA CYS A 99 -0.72 11.73 -6.14
C CYS A 99 0.58 10.98 -5.82
N ASN A 100 0.85 9.90 -6.56
CA ASN A 100 2.11 9.20 -6.48
C ASN A 100 3.28 10.09 -6.90
N VAL A 101 4.43 9.90 -6.26
CA VAL A 101 5.69 10.58 -6.58
C VAL A 101 6.72 9.52 -6.97
N TRP A 102 6.72 9.13 -8.25
CA TRP A 102 7.56 8.05 -8.76
C TRP A 102 9.02 8.46 -8.97
N PRO A 103 10.00 7.56 -8.72
CA PRO A 103 11.38 7.78 -9.15
C PRO A 103 11.45 7.89 -10.67
N ALA A 104 12.40 8.69 -11.16
CA ALA A 104 12.64 8.80 -12.58
C ALA A 104 13.04 7.44 -13.16
N GLU A 105 12.48 7.08 -14.32
CA GLU A 105 12.77 5.80 -14.99
C GLU A 105 14.26 5.62 -15.28
N ALA A 106 14.99 6.70 -15.55
CA ALA A 106 16.44 6.68 -15.76
C ALA A 106 17.22 6.37 -14.47
N SER A 107 16.69 6.72 -13.31
CA SER A 107 17.32 6.48 -12.01
C SER A 107 16.98 5.10 -11.46
N LEU A 108 15.72 4.68 -11.59
CA LEU A 108 15.23 3.42 -11.05
C LEU A 108 14.27 2.74 -12.04
N PRO A 109 14.81 2.11 -13.11
CA PRO A 109 13.99 1.54 -14.18
C PRO A 109 12.95 0.54 -13.69
N HIS A 110 11.77 0.56 -14.29
CA HIS A 110 10.66 -0.37 -14.06
C HIS A 110 10.10 -0.36 -12.64
N PHE A 111 10.52 0.57 -11.79
CA PHE A 111 10.07 0.61 -10.39
C PHE A 111 8.55 0.76 -10.28
N GLN A 112 7.98 1.71 -11.01
CA GLN A 112 6.53 1.93 -11.05
C GLN A 112 5.80 0.68 -11.58
N THR A 113 6.25 0.11 -12.69
CA THR A 113 5.61 -1.06 -13.29
C THR A 113 5.62 -2.27 -12.35
N GLN A 114 6.75 -2.52 -11.67
CA GLN A 114 6.88 -3.61 -10.70
C GLN A 114 6.03 -3.36 -9.45
N ALA A 115 5.99 -2.12 -8.96
CA ALA A 115 5.15 -1.70 -7.83
C ALA A 115 3.66 -1.91 -8.13
N ASN A 116 3.21 -1.47 -9.32
CA ASN A 116 1.83 -1.62 -9.78
C ASN A 116 1.47 -3.10 -9.98
N THR A 117 2.37 -3.91 -10.55
CA THR A 117 2.14 -5.35 -10.73
C THR A 117 1.94 -6.04 -9.37
N MET A 118 2.81 -5.78 -8.41
CA MET A 118 2.68 -6.30 -7.04
C MET A 118 1.35 -5.87 -6.42
N GLY A 119 1.03 -4.58 -6.47
CA GLY A 119 -0.18 -4.07 -5.83
C GLY A 119 -1.48 -4.50 -6.50
N ALA A 120 -1.48 -4.73 -7.82
CA ALA A 120 -2.61 -5.33 -8.53
C ALA A 120 -2.91 -6.75 -8.01
N ILE A 121 -1.87 -7.59 -7.89
CA ILE A 121 -2.01 -8.96 -7.34
C ILE A 121 -2.57 -8.92 -5.90
N LEU A 122 -2.06 -8.00 -5.07
CA LEU A 122 -2.55 -7.83 -3.70
C LEU A 122 -4.01 -7.34 -3.67
N LYS A 123 -4.39 -6.38 -4.52
CA LYS A 123 -5.77 -5.90 -4.63
C LYS A 123 -6.70 -7.03 -5.05
N ASP A 124 -6.36 -7.78 -6.11
CA ASP A 124 -7.19 -8.89 -6.59
C ASP A 124 -7.38 -9.96 -5.53
N THR A 125 -6.33 -10.25 -4.76
CA THR A 125 -6.39 -11.16 -3.62
C THR A 125 -7.36 -10.68 -2.54
N VAL A 126 -7.32 -9.38 -2.20
CA VAL A 126 -8.24 -8.76 -1.23
C VAL A 126 -9.67 -8.74 -1.74
N VAL A 127 -9.89 -8.45 -3.03
CA VAL A 127 -11.21 -8.48 -3.67
C VAL A 127 -11.81 -9.88 -3.63
N ALA A 128 -11.01 -10.92 -3.91
CA ALA A 128 -11.45 -12.31 -3.79
C ALA A 128 -11.78 -12.68 -2.34
N LEU A 129 -10.93 -12.28 -1.38
CA LEU A 129 -11.19 -12.48 0.04
C LEU A 129 -12.49 -11.79 0.49
N ALA A 130 -12.77 -10.58 -0.01
CA ALA A 130 -13.96 -9.81 0.35
C ALA A 130 -15.26 -10.57 0.05
N ARG A 131 -15.35 -11.29 -1.07
CA ARG A 131 -16.51 -12.16 -1.38
C ARG A 131 -16.75 -13.22 -0.32
N HIS A 132 -15.67 -13.83 0.19
CA HIS A 132 -15.79 -14.84 1.25
C HIS A 132 -16.16 -14.22 2.60
N ILE A 133 -15.74 -12.98 2.86
CA ILE A 133 -16.16 -12.23 4.04
C ILE A 133 -17.65 -11.87 3.92
N ASP A 134 -18.12 -11.42 2.74
CA ASP A 134 -19.53 -11.14 2.48
C ASP A 134 -20.40 -12.38 2.72
N GLN A 135 -19.97 -13.55 2.22
CA GLN A 135 -20.66 -14.82 2.44
C GLN A 135 -20.79 -15.18 3.93
N LEU A 136 -19.73 -14.92 4.72
CA LEU A 136 -19.77 -15.16 6.16
C LEU A 136 -20.66 -14.14 6.88
N ALA A 137 -20.58 -12.87 6.49
CA ALA A 137 -21.37 -11.80 7.08
C ALA A 137 -22.88 -12.01 6.83
N ALA A 138 -23.27 -12.42 5.62
CA ALA A 138 -24.65 -12.74 5.28
C ALA A 138 -25.26 -13.87 6.15
N GLN A 139 -24.44 -14.75 6.72
CA GLN A 139 -24.91 -15.81 7.64
C GLN A 139 -25.10 -15.31 9.08
N LYS A 140 -24.55 -14.16 9.43
CA LYS A 140 -24.44 -13.69 10.83
C LYS A 140 -25.09 -12.35 11.10
N VAL A 141 -25.18 -11.50 10.09
CA VAL A 141 -25.68 -10.14 10.19
C VAL A 141 -27.04 -10.10 9.48
N PRO A 142 -28.14 -9.89 10.22
CA PRO A 142 -29.44 -9.67 9.60
C PRO A 142 -29.38 -8.52 8.60
N ASP A 143 -30.04 -8.68 7.46
CA ASP A 143 -30.13 -7.67 6.39
C ASP A 143 -28.78 -7.22 5.82
N TYR A 144 -27.75 -8.08 5.88
CA TYR A 144 -26.46 -7.79 5.26
C TYR A 144 -26.59 -7.59 3.74
N PRO A 145 -26.15 -6.45 3.18
CA PRO A 145 -26.26 -6.22 1.74
C PRO A 145 -25.41 -7.22 0.95
N GLN A 146 -26.00 -7.77 -0.11
CA GLN A 146 -25.30 -8.72 -0.97
C GLN A 146 -24.03 -8.08 -1.57
N ASP A 147 -22.92 -8.83 -1.54
CA ASP A 147 -21.64 -8.48 -2.17
C ASP A 147 -21.10 -7.09 -1.77
N PHE A 148 -21.43 -6.62 -0.55
CA PHE A 148 -21.12 -5.28 -0.07
C PHE A 148 -19.61 -5.00 -0.10
N LEU A 149 -18.80 -5.78 0.62
CA LEU A 149 -17.35 -5.53 0.68
C LEU A 149 -16.70 -5.81 -0.67
N TYR A 150 -17.11 -6.88 -1.36
CA TYR A 150 -16.60 -7.20 -2.68
C TYR A 150 -16.76 -6.01 -3.64
N THR A 151 -17.94 -5.41 -3.70
CA THR A 151 -18.23 -4.28 -4.60
C THR A 151 -17.37 -3.07 -4.26
N HIS A 152 -17.25 -2.72 -2.97
CA HIS A 152 -16.44 -1.58 -2.53
C HIS A 152 -14.94 -1.82 -2.73
N MET A 153 -14.44 -3.03 -2.46
CA MET A 153 -13.02 -3.37 -2.67
C MET A 153 -12.68 -3.46 -4.16
N GLN A 154 -13.61 -3.90 -5.01
CA GLN A 154 -13.40 -3.92 -6.46
C GLN A 154 -13.29 -2.48 -6.99
N ALA A 155 -14.23 -1.62 -6.60
CA ALA A 155 -14.34 -0.24 -7.05
C ALA A 155 -13.30 0.70 -6.40
N THR A 156 -12.61 0.29 -5.34
CA THR A 156 -11.66 1.18 -4.68
C THR A 156 -10.54 1.59 -5.63
N GLU A 157 -10.40 2.90 -5.79
CA GLU A 157 -9.24 3.53 -6.41
C GLU A 157 -8.21 3.96 -5.37
N LYS A 158 -8.57 3.97 -4.09
CA LYS A 158 -7.69 4.41 -3.00
C LYS A 158 -7.09 3.20 -2.31
N VAL A 159 -5.84 2.91 -2.67
CA VAL A 159 -5.01 1.90 -2.02
C VAL A 159 -3.74 2.59 -1.54
N LYS A 160 -3.34 2.35 -0.29
CA LYS A 160 -2.07 2.85 0.24
C LYS A 160 -1.11 1.67 0.44
N ALA A 161 -0.17 1.54 -0.47
CA ALA A 161 0.97 0.65 -0.32
C ALA A 161 2.11 1.39 0.39
N ARG A 162 2.89 0.61 1.16
CA ARG A 162 4.09 1.09 1.85
C ARG A 162 5.20 0.06 1.63
N LEU A 163 6.21 0.44 0.84
CA LEU A 163 7.45 -0.33 0.72
C LEU A 163 8.36 0.08 1.87
N LEU A 164 8.81 -0.90 2.64
CA LEU A 164 9.64 -0.69 3.84
C LEU A 164 11.05 -1.21 3.59
N TYR A 165 12.03 -0.41 3.97
CA TYR A 165 13.42 -0.84 4.08
C TYR A 165 13.89 -0.64 5.52
N TYR A 166 14.40 -1.69 6.14
CA TYR A 166 14.96 -1.62 7.49
C TYR A 166 16.48 -1.53 7.38
N PHE A 167 17.05 -0.48 7.96
CA PHE A 167 18.50 -0.30 7.97
C PHE A 167 19.13 -1.30 8.96
N PRO A 168 20.35 -1.80 8.67
CA PRO A 168 21.07 -2.61 9.64
C PRO A 168 21.28 -1.79 10.92
N LEU A 169 21.03 -2.41 12.06
CA LEU A 169 21.34 -1.82 13.36
C LEU A 169 22.87 -1.73 13.46
N THR A 170 23.38 -0.51 13.64
CA THR A 170 24.78 -0.24 13.97
C THR A 170 25.04 -0.48 15.44
#